data_AF-X1VRS2-F1
#
_entry.id   AF-X1VRS2-F1
#
_cell.length_a   1.000
_cell.length_b   1.000
_cell.length_c   1.000
_cell.angle_alpha   90.00
_cell.angle_beta   90.00
_cell.angle_gamma   90.00
#
_symmetry.space_group_name_H-M   'P 1'
#
loop_
_entity.id
_entity.type
_entity.pdbx_description
1 polymer ?
#
loop_
_entity_poly.entity_id
_entity_poly.type
_entity_poly.pdbx_seq_one_letter_code
_entity_poly.pdbx_strand_id
1 'polypeptide(L)'
;GDDEPFTMKMTMLGPARGFPRGLDVMAVLGSERAYQILKEEGDTEYEGKDTSYDKQLNELKSQFDEFDVADWNRNLYWAWLYALQPLLEEFGEGYPMFMQTQAWQDRELQAALASWAELRHDTILYAKQSYTPPTMAPPPPPKPVVGYVEPVPEFYARMLALTSMTKEGLAQLNALSNEERSRLESLERILTRLIDISKNELENKELDEADYEFIKNFGQELDFIVAGIEAEGKETTIVADVHTDANPPM
;
A
#
# COMPACT_ATOMS: atom_id res chain seq x y z
N GLY A 1 -2.31 -0.61 -29.36
CA GLY A 1 -1.75 0.73 -29.11
C GLY A 1 -0.43 0.75 -29.83
N ASP A 2 -0.01 1.90 -30.33
CA ASP A 2 1.22 2.04 -31.13
C ASP A 2 2.36 1.24 -30.51
N ASP A 3 3.17 0.54 -31.32
CA ASP A 3 4.20 -0.46 -30.94
C ASP A 3 5.36 0.11 -30.07
N GLU A 4 5.13 1.15 -29.29
CA GLU A 4 6.09 1.89 -28.47
C GLU A 4 5.77 1.73 -26.97
N PRO A 5 6.76 1.35 -26.13
CA PRO A 5 6.58 1.24 -24.69
C PRO A 5 6.13 2.56 -24.05
N PHE A 6 5.28 2.50 -23.03
CA PHE A 6 4.74 3.68 -22.34
C PHE A 6 5.84 4.60 -21.77
N THR A 7 6.92 3.99 -21.28
CA THR A 7 8.06 4.73 -20.70
C THR A 7 9.05 5.26 -21.73
N MET A 8 8.87 4.97 -23.02
CA MET A 8 9.80 5.39 -24.07
C MET A 8 9.67 6.89 -24.35
N LYS A 9 10.83 7.56 -24.38
CA LYS A 9 10.99 8.94 -24.83
C LYS A 9 12.11 9.01 -25.85
N MET A 10 11.88 9.79 -26.90
CA MET A 10 12.93 10.08 -27.86
C MET A 10 13.84 11.18 -27.35
N THR A 11 15.13 10.89 -27.25
CA THR A 11 16.17 11.83 -26.80
C THR A 11 17.10 12.19 -27.95
N MET A 12 18.01 13.14 -27.75
CA MET A 12 19.06 13.46 -28.74
C MET A 12 19.98 12.27 -29.07
N LEU A 13 19.99 11.23 -28.22
CA LEU A 13 20.80 10.03 -28.38
C LEU A 13 20.01 8.82 -28.91
N GLY A 14 18.72 9.00 -29.21
CA GLY A 14 17.82 7.91 -29.60
C GLY A 14 16.73 7.63 -28.57
N PRO A 15 15.91 6.58 -28.77
CA PRO A 15 14.87 6.18 -27.83
C PRO A 15 15.50 5.72 -26.52
N ALA A 16 14.97 6.20 -25.40
CA ALA A 16 15.39 5.84 -24.06
C ALA A 16 14.19 5.72 -23.13
N ARG A 17 14.38 5.09 -21.98
CA ARG A 17 13.37 5.09 -20.92
C ARG A 17 13.36 6.48 -20.27
N GLY A 18 12.28 7.24 -20.49
CA GLY A 18 12.16 8.61 -19.99
C GLY A 18 11.86 8.69 -18.49
N PHE A 19 11.09 7.74 -17.97
CA PHE A 19 10.63 7.78 -16.58
C PHE A 19 10.33 6.39 -16.00
N PRO A 20 10.38 6.23 -14.67
CA PRO A 20 9.93 5.03 -13.97
C PRO A 20 8.40 5.03 -13.74
N ARG A 21 7.84 3.84 -13.52
CA ARG A 21 6.44 3.59 -13.14
C ARG A 21 6.40 3.08 -11.70
N GLY A 22 5.22 3.19 -11.06
CA GLY A 22 5.00 2.56 -9.75
C GLY A 22 5.23 1.04 -9.77
N LEU A 23 5.01 0.41 -10.93
CA LEU A 23 5.31 -1.01 -11.14
C LEU A 23 6.79 -1.35 -10.95
N ASP A 24 7.71 -0.43 -11.23
CA ASP A 24 9.15 -0.67 -10.99
C ASP A 24 9.43 -0.83 -9.50
N VAL A 25 8.78 -0.02 -8.67
CA VAL A 25 8.91 -0.10 -7.21
C VAL A 25 8.36 -1.41 -6.70
N MET A 26 7.18 -1.83 -7.18
CA MET A 26 6.60 -3.11 -6.78
C MET A 26 7.44 -4.29 -7.27
N ALA A 27 8.03 -4.20 -8.46
CA ALA A 27 8.96 -5.21 -8.97
C ALA A 27 10.24 -5.30 -8.13
N VAL A 28 10.81 -4.17 -7.67
CA VAL A 28 11.95 -4.15 -6.72
C VAL A 28 11.54 -4.77 -5.38
N LEU A 29 10.33 -4.50 -4.90
CA LEU A 29 9.81 -5.02 -3.63
C LEU A 29 9.39 -6.50 -3.68
N GLY A 30 9.57 -7.18 -4.83
CA GLY A 30 9.37 -8.62 -4.97
C GLY A 30 8.16 -9.05 -5.82
N SER A 31 7.37 -8.11 -6.35
CA SER A 31 6.21 -8.45 -7.19
C SER A 31 6.63 -8.95 -8.58
N GLU A 32 6.56 -10.26 -8.78
CA GLU A 32 6.77 -10.86 -10.10
C GLU A 32 5.68 -10.41 -11.08
N ARG A 33 4.44 -10.24 -10.59
CA ARG A 33 3.32 -9.77 -11.41
C ARG A 33 3.57 -8.36 -11.96
N ALA A 34 4.13 -7.45 -11.16
CA ALA A 34 4.49 -6.11 -11.62
C ALA A 34 5.56 -6.15 -12.73
N TYR A 35 6.56 -7.02 -12.59
CA TYR A 35 7.60 -7.23 -13.61
C TYR A 35 7.01 -7.80 -14.91
N GLN A 36 6.10 -8.76 -14.82
CA GLN A 36 5.41 -9.32 -16.00
C GLN A 36 4.66 -8.25 -16.78
N ILE A 37 3.91 -7.37 -16.11
CA ILE A 37 3.18 -6.27 -16.77
C ILE A 37 4.15 -5.32 -17.46
N LEU A 38 5.24 -4.93 -16.78
CA LEU A 38 6.29 -4.09 -17.38
C LEU A 38 6.89 -4.73 -18.63
N LYS A 39 7.12 -6.04 -18.60
CA LYS A 39 7.68 -6.80 -19.71
C LYS A 39 6.70 -6.93 -20.88
N GLU A 40 5.44 -7.23 -20.59
CA GLU A 40 4.36 -7.32 -21.59
C GLU A 40 4.11 -5.99 -22.29
N GLU A 41 4.30 -4.87 -21.59
CA GLU A 41 4.16 -3.51 -22.13
C GLU A 41 5.47 -2.96 -22.75
N GLY A 42 6.52 -3.78 -22.84
CA GLY A 42 7.80 -3.43 -23.47
C GLY A 42 8.69 -2.48 -22.66
N ASP A 43 8.29 -2.13 -21.43
CA ASP A 43 9.05 -1.20 -20.57
C ASP A 43 10.38 -1.79 -20.07
N THR A 44 10.62 -3.09 -20.28
CA THR A 44 11.87 -3.77 -19.88
C THR A 44 12.90 -3.87 -21.00
N GLU A 45 12.57 -3.50 -22.25
CA GLU A 45 13.38 -3.80 -23.46
C GLU A 45 14.65 -2.92 -23.61
N TYR A 46 15.04 -2.20 -22.57
CA TYR A 46 16.22 -1.34 -22.58
C TYR A 46 17.47 -2.17 -22.24
N GLU A 47 18.43 -2.25 -23.17
CA GLU A 47 19.64 -3.11 -23.06
C GLU A 47 20.98 -2.35 -23.06
N GLY A 48 20.99 -1.02 -22.92
CA GLY A 48 22.24 -0.25 -22.94
C GLY A 48 23.19 -0.64 -21.80
N LYS A 49 24.50 -0.43 -21.99
CA LYS A 49 25.53 -0.88 -21.04
C LYS A 49 25.26 -0.43 -19.59
N ASP A 50 24.85 0.83 -19.43
CA ASP A 50 24.55 1.49 -18.15
C ASP A 50 23.05 1.87 -18.04
N THR A 51 22.21 1.45 -18.99
CA THR A 51 20.76 1.74 -19.04
C THR A 51 19.92 0.48 -19.15
N SER A 52 20.53 -0.69 -18.94
CA SER A 52 19.84 -1.97 -19.02
C SER A 52 18.86 -2.11 -17.88
N TYR A 53 17.58 -2.26 -18.20
CA TYR A 53 16.52 -2.30 -17.19
C TYR A 53 16.74 -3.43 -16.18
N ASP A 54 16.91 -4.66 -16.68
CA ASP A 54 17.07 -5.84 -15.82
C ASP A 54 18.33 -5.75 -14.96
N LYS A 55 19.43 -5.13 -15.45
CA LYS A 55 20.62 -4.93 -14.62
C LYS A 55 20.34 -3.97 -13.46
N GLN A 56 19.74 -2.82 -13.75
CA GLN A 56 19.41 -1.83 -12.72
C GLN A 56 18.39 -2.38 -11.72
N LEU A 57 17.38 -3.12 -12.20
CA LEU A 57 16.37 -3.75 -11.35
C LEU A 57 17.02 -4.78 -10.42
N ASN A 58 17.89 -5.65 -10.93
CA ASN A 58 18.56 -6.67 -10.13
C ASN A 58 19.56 -6.07 -9.13
N GLU A 59 20.24 -4.98 -9.50
CA GLU A 59 21.10 -4.24 -8.57
C GLU A 59 20.27 -3.64 -7.42
N LEU A 60 19.12 -3.03 -7.73
CA LEU A 60 18.21 -2.51 -6.71
C LEU A 60 17.64 -3.62 -5.84
N LYS A 61 17.19 -4.74 -6.41
CA LYS A 61 16.76 -5.92 -5.65
C LYS A 61 17.85 -6.39 -4.69
N SER A 62 19.08 -6.52 -5.17
CA SER A 62 20.23 -6.93 -4.35
C SER A 62 20.48 -5.97 -3.18
N GLN A 63 20.37 -4.65 -3.40
CA GLN A 63 20.49 -3.66 -2.32
C GLN A 63 19.37 -3.78 -1.29
N PHE A 64 18.14 -4.09 -1.71
CA PHE A 64 16.99 -4.23 -0.82
C PHE A 64 17.00 -5.58 -0.09
N ASP A 65 17.54 -6.63 -0.69
CA ASP A 65 17.74 -7.94 -0.06
C ASP A 65 18.77 -7.89 1.08
N GLU A 66 19.66 -6.89 1.08
CA GLU A 66 20.59 -6.65 2.19
C GLU A 66 19.93 -6.00 3.42
N PHE A 67 18.71 -5.47 3.30
CA PHE A 67 18.06 -4.76 4.41
C PHE A 67 17.56 -5.76 5.44
N ASP A 68 17.98 -5.57 6.69
CA ASP A 68 17.42 -6.31 7.80
C ASP A 68 16.13 -5.67 8.35
N VAL A 69 15.54 -6.31 9.37
CA VAL A 69 14.32 -5.80 10.01
C VAL A 69 14.53 -4.40 10.60
N ALA A 70 15.73 -4.07 11.10
CA ALA A 70 16.02 -2.75 11.64
C ALA A 70 16.12 -1.70 10.53
N ASP A 71 16.72 -2.02 9.39
CA ASP A 71 16.78 -1.16 8.22
C ASP A 71 15.38 -0.82 7.69
N TRP A 72 14.51 -1.83 7.61
CA TRP A 72 13.11 -1.65 7.21
C TRP A 72 12.31 -0.82 8.21
N ASN A 73 12.64 -0.90 9.50
CA ASN A 73 11.94 -0.18 10.56
C ASN A 73 12.64 1.13 11.00
N ARG A 74 13.60 1.64 10.21
CA ARG A 74 14.38 2.83 10.58
C ARG A 74 13.57 4.12 10.65
N ASN A 75 12.48 4.21 9.89
CA ASN A 75 11.50 5.30 9.98
C ASN A 75 10.15 4.88 9.39
N LEU A 76 9.13 5.73 9.57
CA LEU A 76 7.75 5.49 9.14
C LEU A 76 7.64 5.16 7.65
N TYR A 77 8.40 5.84 6.79
CA TYR A 77 8.35 5.61 5.34
C TYR A 77 8.82 4.20 4.96
N TRP A 78 9.97 3.77 5.49
CA TRP A 78 10.50 2.43 5.23
C TRP A 78 9.62 1.34 5.83
N ALA A 79 9.11 1.57 7.03
CA ALA A 79 8.25 0.60 7.69
C ALA A 79 6.89 0.46 6.97
N TRP A 80 6.38 1.55 6.36
CA TRP A 80 5.19 1.50 5.51
C TRP A 80 5.43 0.70 4.24
N LEU A 81 6.55 0.94 3.54
CA LEU A 81 6.92 0.13 2.36
C LEU A 81 7.08 -1.36 2.73
N TYR A 82 7.73 -1.62 3.87
CA TYR A 82 7.88 -2.96 4.40
C TYR A 82 6.51 -3.61 4.67
N ALA A 83 5.54 -2.86 5.21
CA ALA A 83 4.20 -3.38 5.45
C ALA A 83 3.50 -3.83 4.16
N LEU A 84 3.76 -3.21 3.01
CA LEU A 84 3.11 -3.55 1.73
C LEU A 84 3.66 -4.82 1.05
N GLN A 85 4.90 -5.23 1.34
CA GLN A 85 5.54 -6.37 0.65
C GLN A 85 4.73 -7.68 0.69
N PRO A 86 4.09 -8.10 1.79
CA PRO A 86 3.32 -9.34 1.82
C PRO A 86 2.13 -9.38 0.83
N LEU A 87 1.64 -8.21 0.40
CA LEU A 87 0.59 -8.13 -0.63
C LEU A 87 1.13 -8.53 -2.03
N LEU A 88 2.45 -8.47 -2.22
CA LEU A 88 3.10 -8.70 -3.52
C LEU A 88 3.51 -10.16 -3.74
N GLU A 89 3.26 -11.04 -2.77
CA GLU A 89 3.64 -12.46 -2.81
C GLU A 89 2.71 -13.29 -3.70
N GLU A 90 3.25 -14.39 -4.24
CA GLU A 90 2.47 -15.39 -4.94
C GLU A 90 1.95 -16.45 -3.96
N PHE A 91 0.63 -16.55 -3.84
CA PHE A 91 -0.01 -17.54 -2.99
C PHE A 91 -0.19 -18.86 -3.74
N GLY A 92 0.47 -19.91 -3.26
CA GLY A 92 0.45 -21.25 -3.87
C GLY A 92 -0.49 -22.24 -3.17
N GLU A 93 -0.15 -23.52 -3.31
CA GLU A 93 -0.88 -24.62 -2.67
C GLU A 93 -0.93 -24.44 -1.14
N GLY A 94 -2.12 -24.59 -0.55
CA GLY A 94 -2.38 -24.36 0.88
C GLY A 94 -3.16 -23.08 1.18
N TYR A 95 -3.24 -22.14 0.23
CA TYR A 95 -4.09 -20.95 0.32
C TYR A 95 -5.44 -21.15 -0.38
N PRO A 96 -6.50 -20.39 -0.03
CA PRO A 96 -7.76 -20.39 -0.75
C PRO A 96 -7.61 -20.26 -2.27
N MET A 97 -8.45 -20.99 -3.03
CA MET A 97 -8.34 -21.06 -4.51
C MET A 97 -8.37 -19.70 -5.20
N PHE A 98 -9.11 -18.72 -4.66
CA PHE A 98 -9.16 -17.39 -5.25
C PHE A 98 -7.84 -16.62 -5.09
N MET A 99 -7.08 -16.85 -4.02
CA MET A 99 -5.78 -16.20 -3.78
C MET A 99 -4.69 -16.67 -4.75
N GLN A 100 -4.85 -17.88 -5.29
CA GLN A 100 -3.93 -18.48 -6.25
C GLN A 100 -4.16 -17.96 -7.69
N THR A 101 -5.09 -17.02 -7.89
CA THR A 101 -5.42 -16.51 -9.21
C THR A 101 -4.62 -15.25 -9.55
N GLN A 102 -4.32 -15.08 -10.83
CA GLN A 102 -3.74 -13.82 -11.34
C GLN A 102 -4.62 -12.60 -11.03
N ALA A 103 -5.95 -12.77 -11.02
CA ALA A 103 -6.87 -11.69 -10.68
C ALA A 103 -6.70 -11.21 -9.23
N TRP A 104 -6.35 -12.12 -8.30
CA TRP A 104 -6.01 -11.75 -6.93
C TRP A 104 -4.68 -11.01 -6.87
N GLN A 105 -3.64 -11.50 -7.56
CA GLN A 105 -2.35 -10.80 -7.66
C GLN A 105 -2.50 -9.39 -8.23
N ASP A 106 -3.32 -9.21 -9.27
CA ASP A 106 -3.61 -7.90 -9.86
C ASP A 106 -4.31 -6.97 -8.85
N ARG A 107 -5.24 -7.52 -8.06
CA ARG A 107 -5.97 -6.76 -7.02
C ARG A 107 -5.05 -6.33 -5.88
N GLU A 108 -4.20 -7.22 -5.37
CA GLU A 108 -3.23 -6.89 -4.32
C GLU A 108 -2.18 -5.89 -4.82
N LEU A 109 -1.69 -6.06 -6.05
CA LEU A 109 -0.78 -5.12 -6.69
C LEU A 109 -1.42 -3.72 -6.82
N GLN A 110 -2.70 -3.64 -7.19
CA GLN A 110 -3.43 -2.37 -7.22
C GLN A 110 -3.55 -1.75 -5.82
N ALA A 111 -3.83 -2.53 -4.78
CA ALA A 111 -3.90 -2.05 -3.41
C ALA A 111 -2.54 -1.51 -2.92
N ALA A 112 -1.45 -2.22 -3.20
CA ALA A 112 -0.10 -1.78 -2.87
C ALA A 112 0.31 -0.52 -3.63
N LEU A 113 -0.01 -0.43 -4.93
CA LEU A 113 0.23 0.77 -5.75
C LEU A 113 -0.57 1.98 -5.25
N ALA A 114 -1.84 1.78 -4.87
CA ALA A 114 -2.66 2.83 -4.30
C ALA A 114 -2.08 3.31 -2.97
N SER A 115 -1.75 2.40 -2.05
CA SER A 115 -1.14 2.76 -0.77
C SER A 115 0.22 3.44 -0.93
N TRP A 116 1.04 3.01 -1.89
CA TRP A 116 2.32 3.66 -2.19
C TRP A 116 2.14 5.05 -2.81
N ALA A 117 1.13 5.24 -3.66
CA ALA A 117 0.78 6.56 -4.18
C ALA A 117 0.34 7.50 -3.05
N GLU A 118 -0.50 7.03 -2.13
CA GLU A 118 -0.92 7.76 -0.92
C GLU A 118 0.27 8.06 0.01
N LEU A 119 1.20 7.12 0.22
CA LEU A 119 2.41 7.38 1.02
C LEU A 119 3.23 8.55 0.46
N ARG A 120 3.37 8.65 -0.88
CA ARG A 120 4.05 9.79 -1.51
C ARG A 120 3.21 11.06 -1.47
N HIS A 121 1.90 10.96 -1.44
CA HIS A 121 0.99 12.08 -1.24
C HIS A 121 1.16 12.68 0.17
N ASP A 122 1.13 11.85 1.22
CA ASP A 122 1.19 12.29 2.62
C ASP A 122 2.58 12.77 3.07
N THR A 123 3.62 12.43 2.30
CA THR A 123 5.00 12.85 2.58
C THR A 123 5.43 14.10 1.79
N ILE A 124 4.58 14.66 0.93
CA ILE A 124 4.84 15.90 0.17
C ILE A 124 4.01 17.07 0.73
N LEU A 125 4.69 18.11 1.23
CA LEU A 125 4.06 19.23 1.93
C LEU A 125 3.51 20.31 0.97
N TYR A 126 2.19 20.40 0.81
CA TYR A 126 1.48 21.63 0.40
C TYR A 126 -0.02 21.60 0.74
N ALA A 127 -0.57 22.70 1.27
CA ALA A 127 -1.98 22.81 1.67
C ALA A 127 -2.88 23.45 0.60
N LYS A 128 -4.19 23.11 0.57
CA LYS A 128 -5.22 23.71 -0.32
C LYS A 128 -6.59 23.89 0.36
N GLN A 129 -7.46 24.69 -0.27
CA GLN A 129 -8.72 25.29 0.26
C GLN A 129 -9.96 24.37 0.35
N SER A 130 -10.89 24.76 1.23
CA SER A 130 -12.12 24.05 1.69
C SER A 130 -13.22 23.74 0.65
N TYR A 131 -14.00 22.68 0.93
CA TYR A 131 -15.33 22.39 0.36
C TYR A 131 -16.38 22.04 1.44
N THR A 132 -17.68 22.03 1.06
CA THR A 132 -18.83 21.70 1.92
C THR A 132 -19.44 20.34 1.52
N PRO A 133 -19.57 19.36 2.43
CA PRO A 133 -20.13 18.05 2.11
C PRO A 133 -21.67 18.07 1.92
N PRO A 134 -22.24 17.21 1.05
CA PRO A 134 -23.68 17.06 0.91
C PRO A 134 -24.29 16.28 2.08
N THR A 135 -25.52 16.63 2.47
CA THR A 135 -26.31 15.94 3.49
C THR A 135 -26.84 14.60 2.97
N MET A 136 -26.49 13.50 3.64
CA MET A 136 -27.01 12.15 3.36
C MET A 136 -28.03 11.70 4.41
N ALA A 137 -29.07 10.99 3.96
CA ALA A 137 -30.10 10.36 4.79
C ALA A 137 -29.66 8.93 5.19
N PRO A 138 -30.12 8.39 6.33
CA PRO A 138 -29.70 7.08 6.81
C PRO A 138 -30.21 5.95 5.89
N PRO A 139 -29.37 4.96 5.54
CA PRO A 139 -29.77 3.80 4.74
C PRO A 139 -30.62 2.81 5.56
N PRO A 140 -31.44 1.97 4.88
CA PRO A 140 -32.22 0.91 5.52
C PRO A 140 -31.31 -0.16 6.15
N PRO A 141 -31.84 -0.95 7.11
CA PRO A 141 -31.04 -1.95 7.81
C PRO A 141 -30.49 -3.01 6.84
N PRO A 142 -29.18 -3.29 6.88
CA PRO A 142 -28.55 -4.21 5.96
C PRO A 142 -28.92 -5.67 6.27
N LYS A 143 -28.90 -6.50 5.23
CA LYS A 143 -28.91 -7.96 5.33
C LYS A 143 -27.69 -8.43 6.13
N PRO A 144 -27.70 -9.63 6.75
CA PRO A 144 -26.52 -10.17 7.43
C PRO A 144 -25.34 -10.15 6.46
N VAL A 145 -24.36 -9.33 6.78
CA VAL A 145 -23.14 -9.19 6.01
C VAL A 145 -22.24 -10.32 6.47
N VAL A 146 -22.12 -11.36 5.63
CA VAL A 146 -20.96 -12.25 5.69
C VAL A 146 -19.81 -11.47 5.05
N GLY A 147 -19.20 -10.61 5.84
CA GLY A 147 -17.98 -9.91 5.42
C GLY A 147 -16.80 -10.84 5.56
N TYR A 148 -15.74 -10.55 4.81
CA TYR A 148 -14.53 -11.34 4.73
C TYR A 148 -13.35 -10.42 5.04
N VAL A 149 -12.43 -10.83 5.91
CA VAL A 149 -11.19 -10.09 6.12
C VAL A 149 -10.15 -10.61 5.15
N GLU A 150 -9.41 -9.70 4.51
CA GLU A 150 -8.42 -10.14 3.53
C GLU A 150 -7.34 -10.96 4.24
N PRO A 151 -7.05 -12.18 3.78
CA PRO A 151 -6.33 -13.18 4.55
C PRO A 151 -4.81 -12.97 4.43
N VAL A 152 -4.34 -11.77 4.73
CA VAL A 152 -2.93 -11.38 4.69
C VAL A 152 -2.49 -10.99 6.10
N PRO A 153 -2.42 -11.95 7.05
CA PRO A 153 -2.15 -11.65 8.46
C PRO A 153 -0.77 -10.99 8.66
N GLU A 154 0.19 -11.25 7.77
CA GLU A 154 1.50 -10.62 7.84
C GLU A 154 1.44 -9.11 7.56
N PHE A 155 0.62 -8.67 6.60
CA PHE A 155 0.38 -7.25 6.35
C PHE A 155 -0.13 -6.56 7.62
N TYR A 156 -1.17 -7.10 8.25
CA TYR A 156 -1.73 -6.53 9.47
C TYR A 156 -0.75 -6.56 10.64
N ALA A 157 0.07 -7.60 10.76
CA ALA A 157 1.12 -7.69 11.77
C ALA A 157 2.19 -6.61 11.59
N ARG A 158 2.64 -6.36 10.34
CA ARG A 158 3.58 -5.28 10.04
C ARG A 158 2.96 -3.91 10.30
N MET A 159 1.68 -3.70 9.95
CA MET A 159 0.95 -2.47 10.29
C MET A 159 0.78 -2.26 11.80
N LEU A 160 0.57 -3.35 12.56
CA LEU A 160 0.46 -3.29 14.02
C LEU A 160 1.79 -2.88 14.65
N ALA A 161 2.89 -3.46 14.18
CA ALA A 161 4.24 -3.09 14.59
C ALA A 161 4.51 -1.61 14.30
N LEU A 162 4.19 -1.15 13.08
CA LEU A 162 4.35 0.24 12.67
C LEU A 162 3.56 1.22 13.55
N THR A 163 2.31 0.89 13.84
CA THR A 163 1.44 1.69 14.71
C THR A 163 2.02 1.77 16.13
N SER A 164 2.46 0.63 16.66
CA SER A 164 3.07 0.55 18.00
C SER A 164 4.35 1.36 18.10
N MET A 165 5.23 1.24 17.10
CA MET A 165 6.48 2.01 17.02
C MET A 165 6.23 3.51 16.92
N THR A 166 5.22 3.91 16.15
CA THR A 166 4.83 5.32 16.00
C THR A 166 4.29 5.87 17.32
N LYS A 167 3.41 5.11 17.99
CA LYS A 167 2.88 5.47 19.32
C LYS A 167 4.00 5.64 20.34
N GLU A 168 4.93 4.68 20.41
CA GLU A 168 6.05 4.73 21.35
C GLU A 168 7.01 5.88 21.03
N GLY A 169 7.37 6.07 19.75
CA GLY A 169 8.26 7.14 19.31
C GLY A 169 7.69 8.52 19.61
N LEU A 170 6.43 8.78 19.26
CA LEU A 170 5.78 10.07 19.53
C LEU A 170 5.57 10.31 21.03
N ALA A 171 5.29 9.25 21.82
CA ALA A 171 5.21 9.36 23.27
C ALA A 171 6.55 9.78 23.89
N GLN A 172 7.67 9.20 23.44
CA GLN A 172 9.01 9.57 23.92
C GLN A 172 9.37 11.02 23.59
N LEU A 173 8.86 11.55 22.47
CA LEU A 173 9.02 12.95 22.06
C LEU A 173 8.07 13.92 22.78
N ASN A 174 7.19 13.43 23.67
CA ASN A 174 6.09 14.18 24.28
C ASN A 174 5.20 14.87 23.23
N ALA A 175 5.04 14.22 22.07
CA ALA A 175 4.29 14.72 20.92
C ALA A 175 2.88 14.09 20.81
N LEU A 176 2.43 13.36 21.83
CA LEU A 176 1.08 12.78 21.89
C LEU A 176 0.26 13.38 23.02
N SER A 177 -0.93 13.86 22.68
CA SER A 177 -2.04 14.02 23.60
C SER A 177 -2.62 12.66 24.01
N ASN A 178 -3.39 12.64 25.10
CA ASN A 178 -4.11 11.44 25.53
C ASN A 178 -5.12 10.96 24.48
N GLU A 179 -5.69 11.88 23.71
CA GLU A 179 -6.64 11.56 22.65
C GLU A 179 -5.96 10.87 21.47
N GLU A 180 -4.85 11.42 20.95
CA GLU A 180 -4.06 10.80 19.88
C GLU A 180 -3.52 9.43 20.30
N ARG A 181 -3.08 9.30 21.56
CA ARG A 181 -2.66 8.01 22.11
C ARG A 181 -3.79 6.97 22.08
N SER A 182 -4.99 7.36 22.53
CA SER A 182 -6.16 6.47 22.53
C SER A 182 -6.59 6.07 21.12
N ARG A 183 -6.37 6.92 20.11
CA ARG A 183 -6.62 6.61 18.69
C ARG A 183 -5.63 5.56 18.18
N LEU A 184 -4.32 5.72 18.46
CA LEU A 184 -3.30 4.73 18.10
C LEU A 184 -3.54 3.38 18.80
N GLU A 185 -3.90 3.37 20.08
CA GLU A 185 -4.28 2.16 20.81
C GLU A 185 -5.54 1.49 20.21
N SER A 186 -6.47 2.28 19.68
CA SER A 186 -7.64 1.73 18.99
C SER A 186 -7.26 1.09 17.65
N LEU A 187 -6.35 1.72 16.89
CA LEU A 187 -5.81 1.13 15.66
C LEU A 187 -5.06 -0.17 15.93
N GLU A 188 -4.26 -0.25 16.99
CA GLU A 188 -3.60 -1.50 17.42
C GLU A 188 -4.62 -2.61 17.72
N ARG A 189 -5.72 -2.30 18.41
CA ARG A 189 -6.80 -3.27 18.71
C ARG A 189 -7.47 -3.77 17.43
N ILE A 190 -7.77 -2.87 16.50
CA ILE A 190 -8.36 -3.22 15.19
C ILE A 190 -7.42 -4.12 14.40
N LEU A 191 -6.14 -3.76 14.27
CA LEU A 191 -5.15 -4.56 13.55
C LEU A 191 -4.96 -5.94 14.19
N THR A 192 -4.98 -6.03 15.53
CA THR A 192 -4.94 -7.33 16.23
C THR A 192 -6.15 -8.20 15.86
N ARG A 193 -7.36 -7.64 15.84
CA ARG A 193 -8.57 -8.36 15.42
C ARG A 193 -8.48 -8.84 13.97
N LEU A 194 -7.98 -8.01 13.06
CA LEU A 194 -7.79 -8.37 11.66
C LEU A 194 -6.79 -9.54 11.50
N ILE A 195 -5.69 -9.56 12.27
CA ILE A 195 -4.73 -10.68 12.28
C ILE A 195 -5.42 -11.98 12.70
N ASP A 196 -6.18 -11.95 13.80
CA ASP A 196 -6.82 -13.14 14.36
C ASP A 196 -7.88 -13.70 13.40
N ILE A 197 -8.74 -12.84 12.85
CA ILE A 197 -9.78 -13.23 11.88
C ILE A 197 -9.12 -13.79 10.61
N SER A 198 -8.10 -13.12 10.07
CA SER A 198 -7.39 -13.57 8.86
C SER A 198 -6.77 -14.95 9.02
N LYS A 199 -6.17 -15.22 10.20
CA LYS A 199 -5.62 -16.55 10.52
C LYS A 199 -6.72 -17.60 10.60
N ASN A 200 -7.82 -17.29 11.28
CA ASN A 200 -8.95 -18.21 11.39
C ASN A 200 -9.55 -18.52 10.01
N GLU A 201 -9.73 -17.51 9.15
CA GLU A 201 -10.25 -17.69 7.78
C GLU A 201 -9.29 -18.52 6.91
N LEU A 202 -7.97 -18.28 7.00
CA LEU A 202 -6.96 -19.12 6.31
C LEU A 202 -6.95 -20.57 6.79
N GLU A 203 -7.13 -20.79 8.09
CA GLU A 203 -7.19 -22.12 8.70
C GLU A 203 -8.57 -22.79 8.55
N ASN A 204 -9.49 -22.15 7.84
CA ASN A 204 -10.86 -22.61 7.61
C ASN A 204 -11.62 -22.90 8.93
N LYS A 205 -11.36 -22.08 9.96
CA LYS A 205 -12.06 -22.08 11.24
C LYS A 205 -13.28 -21.17 11.15
N GLU A 206 -14.39 -21.61 11.74
CA GLU A 206 -15.60 -20.81 11.82
C GLU A 206 -15.38 -19.60 12.74
N LEU A 207 -15.75 -18.41 12.24
CA LEU A 207 -15.70 -17.17 12.99
C LEU A 207 -16.84 -17.12 14.02
N ASP A 208 -16.59 -16.48 15.16
CA ASP A 208 -17.63 -16.33 16.18
C ASP A 208 -18.53 -15.09 15.93
N GLU A 209 -19.59 -14.95 16.72
CA GLU A 209 -20.52 -13.81 16.59
C GLU A 209 -19.81 -12.46 16.82
N ALA A 210 -18.76 -12.43 17.65
CA ALA A 210 -18.01 -11.21 17.91
C ALA A 210 -17.12 -10.83 16.71
N ASP A 211 -16.58 -11.82 15.98
CA ASP A 211 -15.88 -11.64 14.71
C ASP A 211 -16.82 -11.06 13.65
N TYR A 212 -18.01 -11.63 13.48
CA TYR A 212 -18.99 -11.10 12.53
C TYR A 212 -19.50 -9.71 12.90
N GLU A 213 -19.74 -9.43 14.18
CA GLU A 213 -20.16 -8.10 14.63
C GLU A 213 -19.03 -7.07 14.47
N PHE A 214 -17.76 -7.47 14.67
CA PHE A 214 -16.61 -6.62 14.36
C PHE A 214 -16.54 -6.31 12.87
N ILE A 215 -16.62 -7.31 12.00
CA ILE A 215 -16.57 -7.14 10.54
C ILE A 215 -17.70 -6.21 10.06
N LYS A 216 -18.91 -6.43 10.56
CA LYS A 216 -20.09 -5.64 10.22
C LYS A 216 -19.97 -4.17 10.65
N ASN A 217 -19.34 -3.90 11.78
CA ASN A 217 -19.17 -2.55 12.31
C ASN A 217 -17.77 -1.98 12.05
N PHE A 218 -16.94 -2.63 11.22
CA PHE A 218 -15.56 -2.22 10.98
C PHE A 218 -15.43 -0.76 10.53
N GLY A 219 -16.35 -0.28 9.69
CA GLY A 219 -16.40 1.12 9.29
C GLY A 219 -16.59 2.09 10.47
N GLN A 220 -17.42 1.73 11.45
CA GLN A 220 -17.62 2.53 12.67
C GLN A 220 -16.40 2.50 13.59
N GLU A 221 -15.73 1.34 13.69
CA GLU A 221 -14.49 1.18 14.43
C GLU A 221 -13.38 2.08 13.85
N LEU A 222 -13.29 2.18 12.51
CA LEU A 222 -12.39 3.11 11.83
C LEU A 222 -12.80 4.58 12.04
N ASP A 223 -14.09 4.91 11.92
CA ASP A 223 -14.60 6.27 12.12
C ASP A 223 -14.22 6.81 13.51
N PHE A 224 -14.21 5.95 14.53
CA PHE A 224 -13.82 6.33 15.88
C PHE A 224 -12.33 6.71 15.99
N ILE A 225 -11.44 6.05 15.24
CA ILE A 225 -10.01 6.43 15.19
C ILE A 225 -9.85 7.83 14.60
N VAL A 226 -10.60 8.12 13.54
CA VAL A 226 -10.47 9.40 12.84
C VAL A 226 -11.40 10.49 13.39
N ALA A 227 -12.28 10.17 14.34
CA ALA A 227 -13.20 11.13 14.95
C ALA A 227 -12.41 12.23 15.67
N GLY A 228 -12.74 13.50 15.37
CA GLY A 228 -12.04 14.66 15.95
C GLY A 228 -10.72 15.03 15.28
N ILE A 229 -10.28 14.32 14.23
CA ILE A 229 -9.31 14.85 13.28
C ILE A 229 -10.04 15.92 12.45
N GLU A 230 -9.44 17.11 12.33
CA GLU A 230 -9.97 18.16 11.46
C GLU A 230 -10.17 17.61 10.04
N ALA A 231 -11.14 18.13 9.28
CA ALA A 231 -11.43 17.62 7.93
C ALA A 231 -10.17 17.54 7.05
N GLU A 232 -9.21 18.47 7.25
CA GLU A 232 -7.91 18.51 6.60
C GLU A 232 -7.07 17.24 6.80
N GLY A 233 -7.18 16.55 7.94
CA GLY A 233 -6.47 15.28 8.20
C GLY A 233 -7.19 14.02 7.69
N LYS A 234 -8.30 14.17 6.96
CA LYS A 234 -9.05 13.06 6.33
C LYS A 234 -9.12 13.17 4.79
N GLU A 235 -8.51 14.19 4.19
CA GLU A 235 -8.59 14.46 2.75
C GLU A 235 -7.39 13.85 1.97
N THR A 236 -7.67 13.17 0.85
CA THR A 236 -6.68 12.44 0.03
C THR A 236 -6.41 13.10 -1.35
N THR A 237 -6.73 14.39 -1.52
CA THR A 237 -6.60 15.08 -2.83
C THR A 237 -5.54 16.18 -2.82
N ILE A 238 -4.33 15.86 -3.27
CA ILE A 238 -3.22 16.79 -3.52
C ILE A 238 -2.70 16.59 -4.95
N VAL A 239 -2.30 17.69 -5.58
CA VAL A 239 -1.52 17.65 -6.84
C VAL A 239 -0.05 17.72 -6.47
N ALA A 240 0.64 16.58 -6.53
CA ALA A 240 2.08 16.48 -6.35
C ALA A 240 2.77 16.35 -7.72
N ASP A 241 3.78 17.18 -7.98
CA ASP A 241 4.72 16.99 -9.09
C ASP A 241 5.78 15.98 -8.65
N VAL A 242 5.55 14.70 -8.97
CA VAL A 242 6.36 13.57 -8.48
C VAL A 242 7.48 13.19 -9.45
N HIS A 243 7.40 13.62 -10.71
CA HIS A 243 8.41 13.38 -11.72
C HIS A 243 8.34 14.45 -12.82
N THR A 244 9.44 15.18 -13.01
CA THR A 244 9.60 16.13 -14.11
C THR A 244 10.44 15.49 -15.21
N ASP A 245 9.81 15.18 -16.36
CA ASP A 245 10.53 14.85 -17.58
C ASP A 245 11.02 16.16 -18.23
N ALA A 246 12.35 16.36 -18.23
CA ALA A 246 12.97 17.54 -18.80
C ALA A 246 13.21 17.43 -20.32
N ASN A 247 12.86 16.30 -20.94
CA ASN A 247 13.01 16.13 -22.37
C ASN A 247 11.91 16.91 -23.10
N PRO A 248 12.26 17.74 -24.11
CA PRO A 248 11.26 18.48 -24.86
C PRO A 248 10.31 17.52 -25.59
N PRO A 249 8.99 17.74 -25.55
CA PRO A 249 8.09 17.05 -26.47
C PRO A 249 8.46 17.44 -27.91
N MET A 250 8.54 16.45 -28.80
CA MET A 250 8.67 16.71 -30.24
C MET A 250 7.36 17.19 -30.84
#